data_AF-A0AA41VAE6-F1
#
_entry.id   AF-A0AA41VAE6-F1
#
_cell.length_a   1.000
_cell.length_b   1.000
_cell.length_c   1.000
_cell.angle_alpha   90.00
_cell.angle_beta   90.00
_cell.angle_gamma   90.00
#
_symmetry.space_group_name_H-M   'P 1'
#
loop_
_entity.id
_entity.type
_entity.pdbx_description
1 polymer ?
#
loop_
_entity_poly.entity_id
_entity_poly.type
_entity_poly.pdbx_seq_one_letter_code
_entity_poly.pdbx_strand_id
1 'polypeptide(L)'
;MLAVGQGVNDHPPVILRPRFDGRGVEERLAVGFSTSDANTLNIFGDDYMAIVRSANVDGQVKVFGCIEVWRLNGGAGGGGIWELVSKVPQDLVNRVRKPYVAIMGCLEARDRIVRVILVSNFKGMWGTIWFSFDLVKGGAIAHPCIRVDSPLWKWIPIPETRMEGLNIAGITLSTGLKL
;
A
#
# COMPACT_ATOMS: atom_id res chain seq x y z
N MET A 1 -9.61 12.04 -4.32
CA MET A 1 -9.44 13.50 -4.23
C MET A 1 -9.35 13.84 -2.76
N LEU A 2 -8.17 14.18 -2.26
CA LEU A 2 -8.00 14.70 -0.89
C LEU A 2 -8.03 16.22 -0.98
N ALA A 3 -8.94 16.85 -0.24
CA ALA A 3 -8.91 18.27 0.03
C ALA A 3 -8.39 18.44 1.45
N VAL A 4 -7.26 19.11 1.62
CA VAL A 4 -6.76 19.48 2.95
C VAL A 4 -7.29 20.87 3.23
N GLY A 5 -8.26 20.98 4.15
CA GLY A 5 -8.66 22.26 4.70
C GLY A 5 -7.67 22.65 5.79
N GLN A 6 -6.88 23.71 5.57
CA GLN A 6 -6.22 24.41 6.66
C GLN A 6 -7.23 25.40 7.25
N GLY A 7 -7.50 25.26 8.55
CA GLY A 7 -8.40 26.15 9.26
C GLY A 7 -7.96 27.62 9.15
N VAL A 8 -8.94 28.48 8.85
CA VAL A 8 -8.94 29.93 8.99
C VAL A 8 -7.80 30.67 8.27
N ASN A 9 -7.71 30.49 6.95
CA ASN A 9 -7.16 31.51 6.05
C ASN A 9 -7.92 31.42 4.72
N ASP A 10 -8.30 32.55 4.13
CA ASP A 10 -9.05 32.72 2.87
C ASP A 10 -8.31 32.21 1.61
N HIS A 11 -7.43 31.23 1.76
CA HIS A 11 -6.76 30.60 0.65
C HIS A 11 -7.66 29.53 0.06
N PRO A 12 -7.84 29.52 -1.27
CA PRO A 12 -8.62 28.47 -1.94
C PRO A 12 -8.01 27.11 -1.60
N PRO A 13 -8.84 26.06 -1.40
CA PRO A 13 -8.37 24.75 -1.04
C PRO A 13 -7.33 24.28 -2.05
N VAL A 14 -6.14 23.91 -1.56
CA VAL A 14 -5.09 23.36 -2.41
C VAL A 14 -5.52 21.95 -2.81
N ILE A 15 -6.03 21.84 -4.03
CA ILE A 15 -6.34 20.55 -4.62
C ILE A 15 -5.02 19.92 -5.05
N LEU A 16 -4.48 19.05 -4.20
CA LEU A 16 -3.37 18.18 -4.58
C LEU A 16 -3.93 17.15 -5.58
N ARG A 17 -3.72 17.41 -6.87
CA ARG A 17 -3.90 16.44 -7.94
C ARG A 17 -2.51 15.93 -8.32
N PRO A 18 -2.10 14.73 -7.88
CA PRO A 18 -0.92 14.08 -8.43
C PRO A 18 -1.08 14.04 -9.95
N ARG A 19 -0.26 14.82 -10.66
CA ARG A 19 -0.22 14.81 -12.11
C ARG A 19 0.83 13.78 -12.50
N PHE A 20 0.36 12.66 -13.03
CA PHE A 20 1.21 11.72 -13.74
C PHE A 20 1.23 12.17 -15.19
N ASP A 21 2.40 12.54 -15.68
CA ASP A 21 2.69 12.83 -17.07
C ASP A 21 2.48 11.56 -17.91
N GLY A 22 1.24 11.47 -18.41
CA GLY A 22 0.69 10.32 -19.09
C GLY A 22 1.31 10.05 -20.46
N ARG A 23 2.35 9.21 -20.49
CA ARG A 23 2.38 8.11 -21.46
C ARG A 23 1.75 6.88 -20.80
N GLY A 24 0.45 6.64 -20.70
CA GLY A 24 -0.79 7.27 -21.12
C GLY A 24 -1.94 6.49 -20.46
N VAL A 25 -3.18 6.80 -20.85
CA VAL A 25 -4.45 6.08 -20.58
C VAL A 25 -5.09 6.27 -19.20
N GLU A 26 -6.05 7.20 -19.22
CA GLU A 26 -7.43 7.15 -18.73
C GLU A 26 -7.76 6.64 -17.30
N GLU A 27 -8.53 7.49 -16.62
CA GLU A 27 -9.50 7.22 -15.55
C GLU A 27 -9.06 6.33 -14.39
N ARG A 28 -8.66 6.93 -13.25
CA ARG A 28 -8.47 6.16 -12.02
C ARG A 28 -9.07 6.84 -10.79
N LEU A 29 -10.26 6.32 -10.46
CA LEU A 29 -10.93 6.38 -9.17
C LEU A 29 -9.97 5.99 -8.04
N ALA A 30 -10.21 6.56 -6.87
CA ALA A 30 -9.54 6.21 -5.62
C ALA A 30 -10.03 4.85 -5.09
N VAL A 31 -9.78 3.77 -5.83
CA VAL A 31 -9.70 2.38 -5.38
C VAL A 31 -8.82 1.69 -6.43
N GLY A 32 -7.70 1.11 -6.03
CA GLY A 32 -6.73 0.49 -6.94
C GLY A 32 -7.29 -0.76 -7.61
N PHE A 33 -8.07 -0.58 -8.68
CA PHE A 33 -8.42 -1.63 -9.63
C PHE A 33 -7.42 -1.61 -10.79
N SER A 34 -6.88 -2.78 -11.10
CA SER A 34 -5.81 -2.94 -12.09
C SER A 34 -6.38 -3.35 -13.45
N THR A 35 -6.47 -2.41 -14.37
CA THR A 35 -6.70 -2.60 -15.82
C THR A 35 -5.71 -1.66 -16.55
N SER A 36 -4.90 -1.99 -17.55
CA SER A 36 -4.91 -3.06 -18.54
C SER A 36 -3.51 -3.52 -19.00
N ASP A 37 -2.39 -3.05 -18.41
CA ASP A 37 -1.01 -3.53 -18.71
C ASP A 37 -0.27 -3.95 -17.43
N ALA A 38 -1.02 -4.67 -16.61
CA ALA A 38 -1.17 -4.49 -15.18
C ALA A 38 -0.25 -5.38 -14.30
N ASN A 39 1.06 -5.29 -14.47
CA ASN A 39 2.02 -5.97 -13.58
C ASN A 39 2.30 -5.18 -12.29
N THR A 40 1.69 -4.01 -12.12
CA THR A 40 1.91 -3.15 -10.96
C THR A 40 0.58 -2.70 -10.35
N LEU A 41 0.46 -2.80 -9.03
CA LEU A 41 -0.61 -2.20 -8.23
C LEU A 41 0.01 -1.10 -7.36
N ASN A 42 -0.50 0.14 -7.49
CA ASN A 42 -0.12 1.28 -6.65
C ASN A 42 -1.22 1.54 -5.63
N ILE A 43 -0.85 1.68 -4.36
CA ILE A 43 -1.75 1.90 -3.23
C ILE A 43 -1.29 3.17 -2.53
N PHE A 44 -2.19 4.08 -2.17
CA PHE A 44 -1.85 5.36 -1.54
C PHE A 44 -2.53 5.48 -0.18
N GLY A 45 -1.86 6.14 0.78
CA GLY A 45 -2.40 6.42 2.11
C GLY A 45 -1.40 7.17 2.98
N ASP A 46 -1.85 8.17 3.73
CA ASP A 46 -1.10 8.89 4.77
C ASP A 46 0.29 9.42 4.35
N ASP A 47 0.39 10.03 3.17
CA ASP A 47 1.64 10.50 2.54
C ASP A 47 2.62 9.38 2.11
N TYR A 48 2.15 8.13 2.14
CA TYR A 48 2.87 6.97 1.61
C TYR A 48 2.21 6.43 0.33
N MET A 49 3.01 5.69 -0.41
CA MET A 49 2.59 4.88 -1.54
C MET A 49 3.23 3.49 -1.43
N ALA A 50 2.46 2.44 -1.64
CA ALA A 50 2.96 1.09 -1.82
C ALA A 50 2.86 0.68 -3.29
N ILE A 51 3.97 0.19 -3.85
CA ILE A 51 4.05 -0.34 -5.21
C ILE A 51 4.21 -1.85 -5.10
N VAL A 52 3.22 -2.60 -5.58
CA VAL A 52 3.24 -4.07 -5.65
C VAL A 52 3.49 -4.46 -7.10
N ARG A 53 4.61 -5.13 -7.37
CA ARG A 53 4.95 -5.64 -8.70
C ARG A 53 4.77 -7.15 -8.77
N SER A 54 4.24 -7.59 -9.89
CA SER A 54 3.80 -8.96 -10.13
C SER A 54 4.26 -9.47 -11.48
N ALA A 55 4.40 -10.79 -11.56
CA ALA A 55 4.71 -11.51 -12.78
C ALA A 55 3.49 -12.31 -13.21
N ASN A 56 3.22 -12.34 -14.52
CA ASN A 56 2.28 -13.27 -15.10
C ASN A 56 2.89 -14.68 -15.05
N VAL A 57 2.10 -15.64 -14.58
CA VAL A 57 2.50 -17.06 -14.54
C VAL A 57 1.80 -17.84 -15.64
N ASP A 58 0.52 -17.56 -15.88
CA ASP A 58 -0.27 -18.22 -16.92
C ASP A 58 -1.49 -17.37 -17.29
N GLY A 59 -1.49 -16.80 -18.49
CA GLY A 59 -2.58 -15.96 -19.02
C GLY A 59 -3.03 -14.86 -18.05
N GLN A 60 -4.09 -15.14 -17.29
CA GLN A 60 -4.71 -14.23 -16.31
C GLN A 60 -4.16 -14.37 -14.87
N VAL A 61 -3.40 -15.42 -14.58
CA VAL A 61 -2.87 -15.72 -13.25
C VAL A 61 -1.57 -14.96 -13.03
N LYS A 62 -1.54 -14.20 -11.93
CA LYS A 62 -0.40 -13.38 -11.51
C LYS A 62 0.10 -13.82 -10.15
N VAL A 63 1.36 -13.50 -9.89
CA VAL A 63 1.97 -13.65 -8.57
C VAL A 63 2.81 -12.42 -8.27
N PHE A 64 2.60 -11.78 -7.12
CA PHE A 64 3.44 -10.65 -6.70
C PHE A 64 4.84 -11.14 -6.32
N GLY A 65 5.84 -10.33 -6.65
CA GLY A 65 7.25 -10.63 -6.40
C GLY A 65 8.00 -9.52 -5.67
N CYS A 66 7.42 -8.32 -5.58
CA CYS A 66 8.08 -7.17 -4.96
C CYS A 66 7.03 -6.21 -4.40
N ILE A 67 7.29 -5.69 -3.19
CA ILE A 67 6.48 -4.65 -2.54
C ILE A 67 7.44 -3.59 -2.02
N GLU A 68 7.24 -2.36 -2.48
CA GLU A 68 8.01 -1.18 -2.08
C GLU A 68 7.10 -0.15 -1.44
N VAL A 69 7.62 0.54 -0.43
CA VAL A 69 6.96 1.66 0.24
C VAL A 69 7.76 2.92 -0.03
N TRP A 70 7.05 3.93 -0.50
CA TRP A 70 7.54 5.25 -0.84
C TRP A 70 6.84 6.28 0.03
N ARG A 71 7.52 7.38 0.35
CA ARG A 71 6.97 8.51 1.09
C ARG A 71 7.05 9.76 0.25
N LEU A 72 6.03 10.59 0.32
CA LEU A 72 6.04 11.90 -0.29
C LEU A 72 6.83 12.85 0.63
N ASN A 73 8.01 13.27 0.18
CA ASN A 73 8.81 14.27 0.86
C ASN A 73 8.53 15.64 0.25
N GLY A 74 7.82 16.49 0.99
CA GLY A 74 7.55 17.87 0.62
C GLY A 74 6.69 18.55 1.67
N GLY A 75 7.07 19.77 2.09
CA GLY A 75 6.23 20.61 2.94
C GLY A 75 4.92 21.01 2.25
N ALA A 76 4.02 21.65 2.99
CA ALA A 76 2.62 21.97 2.62
C ALA A 76 2.40 22.87 1.38
N GLY A 77 3.38 23.03 0.49
CA GLY A 77 3.40 23.94 -0.65
C GLY A 77 3.45 23.30 -2.04
N GLY A 78 3.05 22.03 -2.19
CA GLY A 78 2.75 21.45 -3.52
C GLY A 78 3.95 21.25 -4.43
N GLY A 79 4.88 20.39 -4.04
CA GLY A 79 6.04 19.99 -4.87
C GLY A 79 6.79 18.79 -4.31
N GLY A 80 6.08 17.87 -3.64
CA GLY A 80 6.73 16.75 -2.98
C GLY A 80 7.28 15.72 -3.96
N ILE A 81 8.46 15.17 -3.65
CA ILE A 81 9.11 14.10 -4.40
C ILE A 81 8.84 12.79 -3.67
N TRP A 82 8.49 11.73 -4.42
CA TRP A 82 8.38 10.39 -3.84
C TRP A 82 9.77 9.79 -3.64
N GLU A 83 10.07 9.38 -2.42
CA GLU A 83 11.33 8.72 -2.06
C GLU A 83 11.08 7.31 -1.53
N LEU A 84 11.92 6.37 -1.95
CA LEU A 84 11.85 4.98 -1.48
C LEU A 84 12.22 4.94 0.00
N VAL A 85 11.30 4.46 0.83
CA VAL A 85 11.50 4.32 2.28
C VAL A 85 12.01 2.92 2.59
N SER A 86 11.36 1.90 2.02
CA SER A 86 11.71 0.52 2.30
C SER A 86 11.11 -0.45 1.28
N LYS A 87 11.66 -1.65 1.24
CA LYS A 87 11.18 -2.77 0.44
C LYS A 87 10.96 -3.97 1.35
N VAL A 88 9.86 -4.71 1.14
CA VAL A 88 9.61 -5.95 1.87
C VAL A 88 10.72 -6.97 1.56
N PRO A 89 11.37 -7.56 2.59
CA PRO A 89 12.39 -8.59 2.39
C PRO A 89 11.90 -9.73 1.53
N GLN A 90 12.75 -10.23 0.61
CA GLN A 90 12.36 -11.25 -0.35
C GLN A 90 11.90 -12.55 0.33
N ASP A 91 12.48 -12.91 1.47
CA ASP A 91 12.07 -14.10 2.23
C ASP A 91 10.63 -13.97 2.75
N LEU A 92 10.23 -12.77 3.20
CA LEU A 92 8.86 -12.50 3.62
C LEU A 92 7.90 -12.51 2.42
N VAL A 93 8.31 -11.94 1.28
CA VAL A 93 7.53 -12.03 0.03
C VAL A 93 7.31 -13.49 -0.34
N ASN A 94 8.37 -14.29 -0.39
CA ASN A 94 8.33 -15.70 -0.77
C ASN A 94 7.44 -16.53 0.16
N ARG A 95 7.44 -16.22 1.46
CA ARG A 95 6.63 -16.92 2.47
C ARG A 95 5.12 -16.81 2.23
N VAL A 96 4.65 -15.68 1.72
CA VAL A 96 3.20 -15.39 1.54
C VAL A 96 2.80 -15.26 0.08
N ARG A 97 3.73 -15.52 -0.82
CA ARG A 97 3.56 -15.51 -2.27
C ARG A 97 2.48 -16.52 -2.67
N LYS A 98 1.42 -16.04 -3.32
CA LYS A 98 0.31 -16.89 -3.80
C LYS A 98 -0.18 -16.40 -5.17
N PRO A 99 -0.69 -17.31 -6.04
CA PRO A 99 -1.33 -16.93 -7.28
C PRO A 99 -2.64 -16.18 -7.02
N TYR A 100 -2.96 -15.25 -7.92
CA TYR A 100 -4.20 -14.51 -7.89
C TYR A 100 -4.62 -14.10 -9.31
N VAL A 101 -5.92 -13.85 -9.49
CA VAL A 101 -6.50 -13.28 -10.72
C VAL A 101 -6.93 -11.82 -10.51
N ALA A 102 -7.21 -11.43 -9.27
CA ALA A 102 -7.44 -10.06 -8.86
C ALA A 102 -6.70 -9.75 -7.56
N ILE A 103 -6.21 -8.52 -7.42
CA ILE A 103 -5.60 -8.03 -6.18
C ILE A 103 -5.96 -6.56 -5.99
N MET A 104 -6.25 -6.21 -4.75
CA MET A 104 -6.43 -4.84 -4.28
C MET A 104 -5.62 -4.64 -3.01
N GLY A 105 -5.46 -3.40 -2.55
CA GLY A 105 -4.78 -3.16 -1.29
C GLY A 105 -5.15 -1.86 -0.62
N CYS A 106 -4.72 -1.76 0.63
CA CYS A 106 -4.89 -0.62 1.51
C CYS A 106 -3.54 -0.30 2.18
N LEU A 107 -3.29 0.98 2.37
CA LEU A 107 -2.09 1.51 3.00
C LEU A 107 -2.51 2.45 4.12
N GLU A 108 -1.97 2.24 5.31
CA GLU A 108 -2.17 3.11 6.46
C GLU A 108 -0.81 3.39 7.10
N ALA A 109 -0.52 4.64 7.43
CA ALA A 109 0.62 5.02 8.24
C ALA A 109 0.11 5.66 9.53
N ARG A 110 0.26 4.93 10.64
CA ARG A 110 -0.23 5.35 11.94
C ARG A 110 0.64 4.80 13.05
N ASP A 111 0.83 5.59 14.10
CA ASP A 111 1.64 5.24 15.27
C ASP A 111 3.06 4.81 14.88
N ARG A 112 3.62 5.49 13.88
CA ARG A 112 4.96 5.24 13.31
C ARG A 112 5.10 3.86 12.64
N ILE A 113 3.99 3.20 12.35
CA ILE A 113 3.95 1.94 11.59
C ILE A 113 3.26 2.18 10.25
N VAL A 114 3.90 1.75 9.17
CA VAL A 114 3.25 1.65 7.86
C VAL A 114 2.71 0.24 7.70
N ARG A 115 1.42 0.11 7.35
CA ARG A 115 0.73 -1.16 7.16
C ARG A 115 0.31 -1.27 5.71
N VAL A 116 0.75 -2.34 5.04
CA VAL A 116 0.34 -2.70 3.68
C VAL A 116 -0.54 -3.94 3.78
N ILE A 117 -1.82 -3.79 3.46
CA ILE A 117 -2.76 -4.91 3.40
C ILE A 117 -3.14 -5.17 1.96
N LEU A 118 -2.96 -6.41 1.51
CA LEU A 118 -3.35 -6.87 0.18
C LEU A 118 -4.48 -7.88 0.33
N VAL A 119 -5.48 -7.77 -0.53
CA VAL A 119 -6.57 -8.73 -0.64
C VAL A 119 -6.58 -9.24 -2.07
N SER A 120 -6.40 -10.54 -2.22
CA SER A 120 -6.27 -11.21 -3.51
C SER A 120 -7.36 -12.26 -3.70
N ASN A 121 -7.88 -12.39 -4.91
CA ASN A 121 -8.78 -13.47 -5.29
C ASN A 121 -8.05 -14.48 -6.17
N PHE A 122 -8.22 -15.77 -5.90
CA PHE A 122 -7.87 -16.85 -6.81
C PHE A 122 -9.04 -17.82 -6.96
N LYS A 123 -9.64 -17.85 -8.16
CA LYS A 123 -10.75 -18.74 -8.50
C LYS A 123 -11.92 -18.68 -7.49
N GLY A 124 -12.26 -17.48 -7.03
CA GLY A 124 -13.36 -17.29 -6.09
C GLY A 124 -12.97 -17.39 -4.61
N MET A 125 -11.73 -17.78 -4.29
CA MET A 125 -11.23 -17.74 -2.91
C MET A 125 -10.49 -16.44 -2.63
N TRP A 126 -10.89 -15.72 -1.59
CA TRP A 126 -10.22 -14.51 -1.14
C TRP A 126 -9.17 -14.81 -0.07
N GLY A 127 -8.01 -14.20 -0.21
CA GLY A 127 -6.93 -14.24 0.77
C GLY A 127 -6.47 -12.84 1.14
N THR A 128 -6.04 -12.69 2.39
CA THR A 128 -5.49 -11.42 2.91
C THR A 128 -4.03 -11.60 3.31
N ILE A 129 -3.22 -10.61 2.96
CA ILE A 129 -1.81 -10.53 3.33
C ILE A 129 -1.62 -9.18 4.02
N TRP A 130 -0.97 -9.18 5.18
CA TRP A 130 -0.70 -7.97 5.94
C TRP A 130 0.78 -7.88 6.27
N PHE A 131 1.40 -6.81 5.82
CA PHE A 131 2.74 -6.41 6.22
C PHE A 131 2.71 -5.16 7.08
N SER A 132 3.58 -5.12 8.08
CA SER A 132 3.83 -3.93 8.89
C SER A 132 5.31 -3.57 8.83
N PHE A 133 5.60 -2.29 8.63
CA PHE A 133 6.93 -1.71 8.64
C PHE A 133 7.05 -0.70 9.79
N ASP A 134 8.03 -0.92 10.67
CA ASP A 134 8.32 0.00 11.78
C ASP A 134 9.26 1.11 11.30
N LEU A 135 8.72 2.34 11.18
CA LEU A 135 9.46 3.49 10.66
C LEU A 135 10.66 3.86 11.54
N VAL A 136 10.58 3.57 12.84
CA VAL A 136 11.64 3.94 13.78
C VAL A 136 12.77 2.94 13.74
N LYS A 137 12.45 1.65 13.84
CA LYS A 137 13.44 0.57 13.70
C LYS A 137 14.05 0.55 12.31
N GLY A 138 13.30 1.00 11.31
CA GLY A 138 13.76 1.10 9.95
C GLY A 138 14.60 2.32 9.61
N GLY A 139 14.91 3.17 10.60
CA GLY A 139 15.73 4.37 10.37
C GLY A 139 15.05 5.45 9.54
N ALA A 140 13.78 5.26 9.16
CA ALA A 140 12.99 6.25 8.41
C ALA A 140 12.55 7.43 9.31
N ILE A 141 12.57 7.24 10.63
CA ILE A 141 12.41 8.28 11.64
C ILE A 141 13.52 8.11 12.69
N ALA A 142 14.28 9.17 12.95
CA ALA A 142 15.28 9.17 14.01
C ALA A 142 14.62 9.04 15.39
N HIS A 143 15.11 8.11 16.22
CA HIS A 143 14.71 8.00 17.62
C HIS A 143 15.94 7.75 18.51
N PRO A 144 16.12 8.54 19.58
CA PRO A 144 17.38 8.57 20.33
C PRO A 144 17.70 7.28 21.12
N CYS A 145 16.77 6.31 21.19
CA CYS A 145 16.86 5.17 22.12
C CYS A 145 16.69 3.78 21.47
N ILE A 146 16.65 3.65 20.14
CA ILE A 146 16.33 2.35 19.49
C ILE A 146 17.59 1.70 18.91
N ARG A 147 17.89 0.48 19.37
CA ARG A 147 18.87 -0.45 18.76
C ARG A 147 18.21 -1.24 17.62
N VAL A 148 18.93 -1.39 16.52
CA VAL A 148 18.45 -1.95 15.24
C VAL A 148 18.59 -3.48 15.23
N ASP A 149 18.03 -4.16 16.24
CA ASP A 149 18.19 -5.62 16.40
C ASP A 149 16.88 -6.38 16.11
N SER A 150 15.80 -5.68 15.75
CA SER A 150 14.47 -6.26 15.47
C SER A 150 14.13 -6.12 13.98
N PRO A 151 13.44 -7.11 13.36
CA PRO A 151 13.11 -7.06 11.94
C PRO A 151 12.25 -5.84 11.62
N LEU A 152 12.69 -5.04 10.64
CA LEU A 152 12.00 -3.83 10.17
C LEU A 152 10.60 -4.13 9.66
N TRP A 153 10.48 -5.26 8.96
CA TRP A 153 9.23 -5.75 8.37
C TRP A 153 8.73 -6.96 9.12
N LYS A 154 7.41 -7.01 9.34
CA LYS A 154 6.73 -8.19 9.86
C LYS A 154 5.57 -8.55 8.95
N TRP A 155 5.41 -9.83 8.67
CA TRP A 155 4.15 -10.38 8.18
C TRP A 155 3.26 -10.67 9.38
N ILE A 156 2.02 -10.16 9.35
CA ILE A 156 1.02 -10.39 10.39
C ILE A 156 0.12 -11.55 9.94
N PRO A 157 0.12 -12.69 10.65
CA PRO A 157 -0.79 -13.78 10.34
C PRO A 157 -2.22 -13.34 10.66
N ILE A 158 -3.10 -13.40 9.66
CA ILE A 158 -4.53 -13.16 9.82
C ILE A 158 -5.22 -14.53 9.82
N PRO A 159 -6.24 -14.75 10.65
CA PRO A 159 -7.06 -15.96 10.58
C PRO A 159 -7.56 -16.20 9.17
N GLU A 160 -7.53 -17.46 8.74
CA GLU A 160 -8.03 -17.83 7.42
C GLU A 160 -9.55 -17.67 7.41
N THR A 161 -10.02 -16.58 6.81
CA THR A 161 -11.43 -16.37 6.54
C THR A 161 -11.76 -17.07 5.24
N ARG A 162 -12.64 -18.07 5.25
CA ARG A 162 -13.13 -18.77 4.05
C ARG A 162 -14.10 -17.88 3.24
N MET A 163 -13.60 -16.71 2.84
CA MET A 163 -14.35 -15.75 2.05
C MET A 163 -14.38 -16.22 0.60
N GLU A 164 -15.58 -16.44 0.09
CA GLU A 164 -15.83 -16.94 -1.25
C GLU A 164 -16.59 -15.91 -2.08
N GLY A 165 -16.41 -15.96 -3.40
CA GLY A 165 -17.13 -15.13 -4.36
C GLY A 165 -16.21 -14.53 -5.41
N LEU A 166 -16.81 -14.12 -6.54
CA LEU A 166 -16.08 -13.53 -7.65
C LEU A 166 -15.84 -12.03 -7.49
N ASN A 167 -16.58 -11.36 -6.58
CA ASN A 167 -16.54 -9.91 -6.42
C ASN A 167 -16.37 -9.52 -4.94
N ILE A 168 -15.60 -8.46 -4.70
CA ILE A 168 -15.51 -7.76 -3.42
C ILE A 168 -15.68 -6.27 -3.70
N ALA A 169 -16.59 -5.62 -2.98
CA ALA A 169 -16.90 -4.20 -3.21
C ALA A 169 -15.84 -3.27 -2.60
N GLY A 170 -15.14 -3.71 -1.56
CA GLY A 170 -14.14 -2.90 -0.88
C GLY A 170 -13.56 -3.59 0.34
N ILE A 171 -12.53 -2.96 0.90
CA ILE A 171 -11.93 -3.33 2.19
C ILE A 171 -11.81 -2.06 3.03
N THR A 172 -12.00 -2.19 4.33
CA THR A 172 -11.81 -1.08 5.27
C THR A 172 -11.03 -1.57 6.48
N LEU A 173 -10.21 -0.68 7.02
CA LEU A 173 -9.45 -0.92 8.24
C LEU A 173 -10.09 -0.09 9.33
N SER A 174 -10.43 -0.73 10.45
CA SER A 174 -10.89 -0.05 11.64
C SER A 174 -10.02 -0.48 12.82
N THR A 175 -9.58 0.50 13.60
CA THR A 175 -8.80 0.31 14.81
C THR A 175 -9.73 0.40 16.01
N GLY A 176 -10.57 -0.62 16.19
CA GLY A 176 -11.57 -0.66 17.27
C GLY A 176 -11.03 -1.16 18.62
N LEU A 177 -9.86 -1.79 18.63
CA LEU A 177 -9.28 -2.40 19.83
C LEU A 177 -7.81 -2.02 19.96
N LYS A 178 -7.47 -1.36 21.06
CA LYS A 178 -6.09 -1.33 21.56
C LYS A 178 -5.80 -2.73 22.09
N LEU A 179 -4.95 -3.50 21.42
CA LEU A 179 -4.34 -4.70 21.97
C LEU A 179 -3.19 -4.31 22.90
#